data_AF-A0A268NX01-F1
#
_entry.id   AF-A0A268NX01-F1
#
_cell.length_a   1.000
_cell.length_b   1.000
_cell.length_c   1.000
_cell.angle_alpha   90.00
_cell.angle_beta   90.00
_cell.angle_gamma   90.00
#
_symmetry.space_group_name_H-M   'P 1'
#
loop_
_entity.id
_entity.type
_entity.pdbx_description
1 polymer ?
#
loop_
_entity_poly.entity_id
_entity_poly.type
_entity_poly.pdbx_seq_one_letter_code
_entity_poly.pdbx_strand_id
1 'polypeptide(L)' 'MVKTNPTYLSRVFKEETNMNMMHYINLKRVEEAKLYLQGDTPITEIAFLVGFNDANYFSRVFKQIVSVTPLQYRKEYYR' A
#
# COMPACT_ATOMS: atom_id res chain seq x y z
N MET A 1 23.46 -3.78 -5.05
CA MET A 1 22.69 -3.29 -3.88
C MET A 1 23.18 -1.90 -3.53
N VAL A 2 22.34 -0.88 -3.67
CA VAL A 2 22.68 0.49 -3.26
C VAL A 2 22.73 0.53 -1.73
N LYS A 3 23.91 0.74 -1.15
CA LYS A 3 24.07 0.97 0.31
C LYS A 3 23.73 2.43 0.60
N THR A 4 22.47 2.73 0.84
CA THR A 4 22.06 4.02 1.42
C THR A 4 21.86 3.87 2.92
N ASN A 5 22.40 4.80 3.70
CA ASN A 5 21.99 4.94 5.10
C ASN A 5 20.46 5.23 5.11
N PRO A 6 19.61 4.35 5.65
CA PRO A 6 18.15 4.50 5.59
C PRO A 6 17.65 5.81 6.19
N THR A 7 18.34 6.31 7.21
CA THR A 7 18.03 7.59 7.87
C THR A 7 18.32 8.76 6.95
N TYR A 8 19.43 8.72 6.21
CA TYR A 8 19.78 9.76 5.24
C TYR A 8 18.77 9.79 4.08
N LEU A 9 18.44 8.62 3.52
CA LEU A 9 17.47 8.52 2.43
C LEU A 9 16.08 8.99 2.85
N SER A 10 15.60 8.57 4.04
CA SER A 10 14.31 9.02 4.58
C SER A 10 14.26 10.53 4.79
N ARG A 11 15.35 11.12 5.29
CA ARG A 11 15.46 12.57 5.50
C ARG A 11 15.42 13.32 4.16
N VAL A 12 16.27 12.95 3.21
CA VAL A 12 16.32 13.61 1.89
C VAL A 12 14.97 13.46 1.18
N PHE A 13 14.37 12.27 1.20
CA PHE A 13 13.05 12.07 0.58
C PHE A 13 11.99 12.98 1.19
N LYS A 14 11.97 13.13 2.52
CA LYS A 14 11.04 14.03 3.18
C LYS A 14 11.31 15.50 2.83
N GLU A 15 12.57 15.91 2.74
CA GLU A 15 12.97 17.27 2.35
C GLU A 15 12.49 17.61 0.93
N GLU A 16 12.61 16.67 -0.02
CA GLU A 16 12.21 16.86 -1.42
C GLU A 16 10.70 16.72 -1.67
N THR A 17 10.02 15.84 -0.93
CA THR A 17 8.60 15.50 -1.20
C THR A 17 7.62 16.06 -0.18
N ASN A 18 8.10 16.58 0.95
CA ASN A 18 7.32 16.87 2.16
C ASN A 18 6.52 15.66 2.69
N MET A 19 6.85 14.43 2.28
CA MET A 19 6.15 13.21 2.66
C MET A 19 7.07 12.21 3.37
N ASN A 20 6.49 11.43 4.27
CA ASN A 20 7.18 10.28 4.85
C ASN A 20 7.35 9.18 3.79
N MET A 21 8.57 8.66 3.62
CA MET A 21 8.88 7.59 2.65
C MET A 21 7.96 6.37 2.77
N MET A 22 7.69 5.88 3.98
CA MET A 22 6.82 4.73 4.20
C MET A 22 5.37 5.03 3.79
N HIS A 23 4.90 6.26 4.03
CA HIS A 23 3.59 6.69 3.59
C HIS A 23 3.50 6.70 2.05
N TYR A 24 4.52 7.22 1.37
CA TYR A 24 4.59 7.21 -0.09
C TYR A 24 4.61 5.79 -0.67
N ILE A 25 5.42 4.89 -0.11
CA ILE A 25 5.47 3.47 -0.50
C ILE A 25 4.09 2.84 -0.31
N ASN A 26 3.45 3.05 0.84
CA ASN A 26 2.12 2.51 1.11
C ASN A 26 1.06 3.05 0.13
N LEU A 27 1.12 4.33 -0.26
CA LEU A 27 0.25 4.88 -1.29
C LEU A 27 0.40 4.12 -2.61
N LYS A 28 1.64 3.91 -3.08
CA LYS A 28 1.92 3.17 -4.32
C LYS A 28 1.45 1.72 -4.27
N ARG A 29 1.68 1.03 -3.16
CA ARG A 29 1.20 -0.34 -2.97
C ARG A 29 -0.32 -0.43 -2.94
N VAL A 30 -1.00 0.55 -2.33
CA VAL A 30 -2.47 0.62 -2.31
C VAL A 30 -3.03 0.94 -3.70
N GLU A 31 -2.39 1.82 -4.46
CA GLU A 31 -2.75 2.07 -5.86
C GLU A 31 -2.69 0.78 -6.70
N GLU A 32 -1.64 -0.01 -6.56
CA GLU A 32 -1.50 -1.30 -7.25
C GLU A 32 -2.53 -2.33 -6.75
N ALA A 33 -2.77 -2.40 -5.44
CA ALA A 33 -3.76 -3.30 -4.85
C ALA A 33 -5.17 -3.09 -5.41
N LYS A 34 -5.54 -1.84 -5.74
CA LYS A 34 -6.83 -1.53 -6.36
C LYS A 34 -7.03 -2.25 -7.70
N LEU A 35 -5.96 -2.45 -8.47
CA LEU A 35 -6.02 -3.17 -9.75
C LEU A 35 -6.32 -4.66 -9.52
N TYR A 36 -5.62 -5.30 -8.59
CA TYR A 36 -5.88 -6.72 -8.27
C TYR A 36 -7.23 -6.94 -7.58
N LEU A 37 -7.74 -5.95 -6.85
CA LEU A 37 -9.03 -6.04 -6.17
C LEU A 37 -10.22 -6.13 -7.15
N GLN A 38 -10.03 -5.79 -8.43
CA GLN A 38 -11.02 -5.94 -9.50
C GLN A 38 -11.18 -7.38 -9.99
N GLY A 39 -10.25 -8.27 -9.63
CA GLY A 39 -10.32 -9.71 -9.94
C GLY A 39 -10.71 -10.57 -8.75
N ASP A 40 -10.45 -11.88 -8.88
CA ASP A 40 -10.83 -12.89 -7.89
C ASP A 40 -9.73 -13.26 -6.90
N THR A 41 -8.52 -12.71 -7.07
CA THR A 41 -7.37 -13.02 -6.20
C THR A 41 -7.73 -12.81 -4.72
N PRO A 42 -7.43 -13.76 -3.81
CA PRO A 42 -7.69 -13.58 -2.39
C PRO A 42 -7.06 -12.29 -1.83
N ILE A 43 -7.77 -11.54 -0.98
CA ILE A 43 -7.28 -10.26 -0.41
C ILE A 43 -5.97 -10.44 0.35
N THR A 44 -5.81 -11.58 1.03
CA THR A 44 -4.56 -11.94 1.73
C THR A 44 -3.40 -12.09 0.76
N GLU A 45 -3.61 -12.72 -0.38
CA GLU A 45 -2.60 -12.88 -1.43
C GLU A 45 -2.25 -11.54 -2.07
N ILE A 46 -3.24 -10.69 -2.35
CA ILE A 46 -3.02 -9.32 -2.84
C ILE A 46 -2.11 -8.54 -1.89
N ALA A 47 -2.31 -8.66 -0.57
CA ALA A 47 -1.48 -7.98 0.41
C ALA A 47 0.01 -8.34 0.24
N PHE A 48 0.32 -9.63 0.06
CA PHE A 48 1.68 -10.10 -0.16
C PHE A 48 2.21 -9.73 -1.55
N LEU A 49 1.39 -9.82 -2.59
CA LEU A 49 1.76 -9.44 -3.96
C LEU A 49 2.21 -7.99 -4.06
N VAL A 50 1.51 -7.07 -3.38
CA VAL A 50 1.87 -5.64 -3.37
C VAL A 50 2.91 -5.30 -2.29
N GLY A 51 3.55 -6.31 -1.67
CA GLY A 51 4.71 -6.14 -0.81
C GLY A 51 4.43 -5.83 0.67
N PHE A 52 3.22 -6.07 1.17
CA PHE A 52 2.98 -6.12 2.62
C PHE A 52 3.33 -7.51 3.16
N ASN A 53 3.95 -7.54 4.35
CA ASN A 53 4.26 -8.80 5.03
C ASN A 53 3.15 -9.23 6.00
N ASP A 54 2.08 -8.44 6.13
CA ASP A 54 0.98 -8.68 7.05
C ASP A 54 -0.33 -8.17 6.43
N ALA A 55 -1.29 -9.08 6.23
CA ALA A 55 -2.56 -8.79 5.57
C ALA A 55 -3.50 -7.91 6.43
N ASN A 56 -3.39 -7.97 7.77
CA ASN A 56 -4.18 -7.12 8.67
C ASN A 56 -3.66 -5.67 8.64
N TYR A 57 -2.34 -5.49 8.59
CA TYR A 57 -1.71 -4.19 8.40
C TYR A 57 -2.05 -3.62 7.04
N PHE A 58 -1.96 -4.40 5.96
CA PHE A 58 -2.46 -4.00 4.64
C PHE A 58 -3.90 -3.49 4.71
N SER A 59 -4.80 -4.25 5.33
CA SER A 59 -6.22 -3.87 5.42
C SER A 59 -6.43 -2.55 6.18
N ARG A 60 -5.65 -2.30 7.24
CA ARG A 60 -5.68 -1.04 7.99
C ARG A 60 -5.16 0.13 7.15
N VAL A 61 -4.00 -0.05 6.48
CA VAL A 61 -3.39 0.98 5.63
C VAL A 61 -4.29 1.31 4.44
N PHE A 62 -4.83 0.29 3.77
CA PHE A 62 -5.76 0.45 2.67
C PHE A 62 -6.99 1.26 3.11
N LYS A 63 -7.59 0.91 4.25
CA LYS A 63 -8.72 1.67 4.80
C LYS A 63 -8.35 3.11 5.16
N GLN A 64 -7.17 3.36 5.71
CA GLN A 64 -6.71 4.72 6.01
C GLN A 64 -6.56 5.59 4.75
N ILE A 65 -6.11 4.99 3.64
CA ILE A 65 -5.85 5.70 2.38
C ILE A 65 -7.11 5.82 1.51
N VAL A 66 -7.96 4.79 1.49
CA VAL A 66 -9.11 4.68 0.58
C VAL A 66 -10.45 4.91 1.30
N SER A 67 -10.42 5.07 2.62
CA SER A 67 -11.58 5.24 3.51
C SER A 67 -12.52 4.03 3.64
N VAL A 68 -12.34 2.99 2.83
CA VAL A 68 -13.08 1.71 2.90
C VAL A 68 -12.12 0.52 2.98
N THR A 69 -12.59 -0.62 3.50
CA THR A 69 -11.77 -1.84 3.55
C THR A 69 -11.56 -2.44 2.15
N PRO A 70 -10.49 -3.24 1.92
CA PRO A 70 -10.29 -3.92 0.64
C PRO A 70 -11.50 -4.76 0.20
N LEU A 71 -12.18 -5.41 1.16
CA LEU A 71 -13.37 -6.21 0.89
C LEU A 71 -14.57 -5.35 0.46
N GLN A 72 -14.78 -4.21 1.12
CA GLN A 72 -15.83 -3.25 0.72
C GLN A 72 -15.55 -2.70 -0.67
N TYR A 73 -14.30 -2.28 -0.93
CA TYR A 73 -13.85 -1.79 -2.23
C TYR A 73 -14.12 -2.82 -3.35
N ARG A 74 -13.74 -4.09 -3.14
CA ARG A 74 -14.04 -5.17 -4.09
C ARG A 74 -15.54 -5.30 -4.37
N LYS A 75 -16.37 -5.30 -3.33
CA LYS A 75 -17.83 -5.45 -3.48
C LYS A 75 -18.46 -4.32 -4.28
N GLU A 76 -17.90 -3.11 -4.25
CA GLU A 76 -18.39 -2.00 -5.06
C GLU A 76 -18.10 -2.17 -6.56
N TYR A 77 -17.01 -2.85 -6.93
CA TYR A 77 -16.68 -3.12 -8.34
C TYR A 77 -17.55 -4.20 -8.99
N TYR A 78 -18.10 -5.12 -8.20
CA TYR A 78 -18.96 -6.20 -8.70
C TYR A 78 -20.47 -5.84 -8.65
N ARG A 79 -20.81 -4.57 -8.37
CA ARG A 79 -22.17 -4.04 -8.49
C ARG A 79 -22.35 -3.36 -9.84
#